data_AF-A0A9E4ZBL0-F1
#
_entry.id   AF-A0A9E4ZBL0-F1
#
_cell.length_a   1.000
_cell.length_b   1.000
_cell.length_c   1.000
_cell.angle_alpha   90.00
_cell.angle_beta   90.00
_cell.angle_gamma   90.00
#
_symmetry.space_group_name_H-M   'P 1'
#
loop_
_entity.id
_entity.type
_entity.pdbx_description
1 polymer ?
#
loop_
_entity_poly.entity_id
_entity_poly.type
_entity_poly.pdbx_seq_one_letter_code
_entity_poly.pdbx_strand_id
1 'polypeptide(L)'
;MATKKVLLLDTTLRDGEQSAGIGMTGVEKMEIARQLQKMQVDIIEAGFAASSPGDFESLSNIAKEIEGPIIASLARAAANDVDQAARA
;
A
#
# COMPACT_ATOMS: atom_id res chain seq x y z
N MET A 1 -20.12 -12.85 -21.62
CA MET A 1 -19.22 -11.97 -20.83
C MET A 1 -19.11 -12.51 -19.42
N ALA A 2 -17.94 -12.41 -18.78
CA ALA A 2 -17.79 -12.82 -17.39
C ALA A 2 -18.73 -11.99 -16.50
N THR A 3 -19.53 -12.65 -15.66
CA THR A 3 -20.59 -12.03 -14.86
C THR A 3 -20.12 -11.59 -13.47
N LYS A 4 -18.86 -11.87 -13.11
CA LYS A 4 -18.27 -11.52 -11.82
C LYS A 4 -17.28 -10.38 -11.99
N LYS A 5 -17.36 -9.37 -11.10
CA LYS A 5 -16.37 -8.30 -11.01
C LYS A 5 -15.02 -8.91 -10.64
N VAL A 6 -13.98 -8.60 -11.41
CA VAL A 6 -12.58 -8.86 -11.05
C VAL A 6 -12.10 -7.64 -10.28
N LEU A 7 -11.48 -7.86 -9.12
CA LEU A 7 -10.86 -6.79 -8.33
C LEU A 7 -9.38 -6.66 -8.70
N LEU A 8 -8.90 -5.44 -8.86
CA LEU A 8 -7.50 -5.13 -9.14
C LEU A 8 -6.78 -4.78 -7.84
N LEU A 9 -5.84 -5.65 -7.45
CA LEU A 9 -4.87 -5.38 -6.39
C LEU A 9 -3.55 -4.93 -7.04
N ASP A 10 -3.16 -3.70 -6.76
CA ASP A 10 -1.85 -3.17 -7.15
C ASP A 10 -0.86 -3.25 -5.98
N THR A 11 0.33 -3.79 -6.21
CA THR A 11 1.41 -3.92 -5.22
C THR A 11 2.68 -3.14 -5.61
N THR A 12 2.54 -2.12 -6.46
CA THR A 12 3.67 -1.30 -6.92
C THR A 12 4.41 -0.67 -5.74
N LEU A 13 3.69 -0.22 -4.72
CA LEU A 13 4.23 0.44 -3.53
C LEU A 13 4.81 -0.51 -2.47
N ARG A 14 4.68 -1.83 -2.67
CA ARG A 14 5.22 -2.84 -1.75
C ARG A 14 6.14 -3.80 -2.47
N ASP A 15 5.61 -4.69 -3.30
CA ASP A 15 6.44 -5.67 -4.03
C ASP A 15 7.31 -4.97 -5.09
N GLY A 16 6.76 -3.95 -5.76
CA GLY A 16 7.49 -3.17 -6.76
C GLY A 16 8.72 -2.45 -6.18
N GLU A 17 8.55 -1.80 -5.02
CA GLU A 17 9.64 -1.12 -4.30
C GLU A 17 10.80 -2.06 -3.91
N GLN A 18 10.55 -3.35 -3.68
CA GLN A 18 11.58 -4.32 -3.29
C GLN A 18 12.54 -4.68 -4.44
N SER A 19 12.29 -4.17 -5.65
CA SER A 19 13.20 -4.30 -6.78
C SER A 19 14.52 -3.58 -6.54
N ALA A 20 15.63 -4.21 -6.91
CA ALA A 20 16.97 -3.64 -6.71
C ALA A 20 17.10 -2.24 -7.36
N GLY A 21 17.40 -1.24 -6.53
CA GLY A 21 17.57 0.15 -6.97
C GLY A 21 16.29 0.99 -7.05
N ILE A 22 15.15 0.49 -6.58
CA ILE A 22 13.83 1.17 -6.64
C ILE A 22 13.32 1.56 -5.24
N GLY A 23 14.21 1.83 -4.28
CA GLY A 23 13.77 2.34 -2.97
C GLY A 23 13.00 3.66 -3.14
N MET A 24 11.78 3.74 -2.58
CA MET A 24 10.92 4.90 -2.72
C MET A 24 10.89 5.71 -1.43
N THR A 25 10.97 7.02 -1.54
CA THR A 25 10.68 7.93 -0.43
C THR A 25 9.17 7.99 -0.16
N GLY A 26 8.76 8.39 1.05
CA GLY A 26 7.34 8.54 1.36
C GLY A 26 6.60 9.53 0.44
N VAL A 27 7.31 10.54 -0.08
CA VAL A 27 6.76 11.51 -1.05
C VAL A 27 6.50 10.84 -2.40
N GLU A 28 7.46 10.06 -2.91
CA GLU A 28 7.30 9.30 -4.16
C GLU A 28 6.19 8.26 -4.04
N LYS A 29 6.10 7.56 -2.90
CA LYS A 29 5.01 6.61 -2.62
C LYS A 29 3.64 7.31 -2.68
N MET A 30 3.50 8.49 -2.07
CA MET A 30 2.27 9.28 -2.12
C MET A 30 1.92 9.73 -3.54
N GLU A 31 2.91 10.16 -4.33
CA GLU A 31 2.68 10.55 -5.73
C GLU A 31 2.14 9.39 -6.56
N ILE A 32 2.76 8.22 -6.45
CA ILE A 32 2.31 7.00 -7.13
C ILE A 32 0.92 6.57 -6.62
N ALA A 33 0.67 6.62 -5.31
CA ALA A 33 -0.64 6.27 -4.73
C ALA A 33 -1.78 7.12 -5.31
N ARG A 34 -1.55 8.43 -5.50
CA ARG A 34 -2.53 9.32 -6.17
C ARG A 34 -2.75 8.96 -7.64
N GLN A 35 -1.75 8.43 -8.34
CA GLN A 35 -1.95 7.94 -9.71
C GLN A 35 -2.74 6.64 -9.73
N LEU A 36 -2.44 5.70 -8.83
CA LEU A 36 -3.20 4.45 -8.68
C LEU A 36 -4.68 4.73 -8.34
N GLN A 37 -4.95 5.71 -7.47
CA GLN A 37 -6.30 6.19 -7.18
C GLN A 37 -7.01 6.72 -8.45
N LYS A 38 -6.34 7.54 -9.25
CA LYS A 38 -6.89 8.05 -10.53
C LYS A 38 -7.17 6.93 -11.53
N MET A 39 -6.36 5.88 -11.52
CA MET A 39 -6.55 4.67 -12.33
C MET A 39 -7.70 3.79 -11.83
N GLN A 40 -8.25 4.08 -10.65
CA GLN A 40 -9.38 3.36 -10.04
C GLN A 40 -9.07 1.88 -9.82
N VAL A 41 -7.85 1.55 -9.38
CA VAL A 41 -7.57 0.22 -8.84
C VAL A 41 -8.45 -0.03 -7.61
N ASP A 42 -8.84 -1.28 -7.35
CA ASP A 42 -9.73 -1.57 -6.23
C ASP A 42 -8.96 -1.59 -4.89
N ILE A 43 -7.69 -2.00 -4.92
CA ILE A 43 -6.85 -2.18 -3.73
C ILE A 43 -5.42 -1.71 -4.04
N ILE A 44 -4.82 -0.96 -3.12
CA ILE A 44 -3.41 -0.55 -3.15
C ILE A 44 -2.72 -1.20 -1.95
N GLU A 45 -1.76 -2.10 -2.19
CA GLU A 45 -0.83 -2.56 -1.15
C GLU A 45 0.27 -1.50 -0.98
N ALA A 46 0.10 -0.65 0.02
CA ALA A 46 0.86 0.60 0.19
C ALA A 46 2.21 0.42 0.93
N GLY A 47 2.52 -0.79 1.37
CA GLY A 47 3.80 -1.10 2.00
C GLY A 47 3.69 -2.19 3.08
N PHE A 48 4.67 -2.19 3.98
CA PHE A 48 4.75 -3.11 5.11
C PHE A 48 4.95 -2.30 6.41
N ALA A 49 3.87 -1.99 7.11
CA ALA A 49 3.89 -1.09 8.27
C ALA A 49 4.88 -1.53 9.39
N ALA A 50 5.08 -2.84 9.57
CA ALA A 50 6.00 -3.34 10.61
C ALA A 50 7.48 -3.41 10.18
N SER A 51 7.81 -3.01 8.95
CA SER A 51 9.18 -3.01 8.40
C SER A 51 10.06 -1.98 9.10
N SER A 52 9.60 -0.73 9.18
CA SER A 52 10.34 0.40 9.75
C SER A 52 9.39 1.51 10.19
N PRO A 53 9.83 2.43 11.08
CA PRO A 53 9.03 3.62 11.43
C PRO A 53 8.68 4.49 10.21
N GLY A 54 9.58 4.55 9.21
CA GLY A 54 9.33 5.30 7.98
C GLY A 54 8.27 4.64 7.09
N ASP A 55 8.26 3.31 7.00
CA ASP A 55 7.20 2.58 6.30
C ASP A 55 5.85 2.74 6.99
N PHE A 56 5.83 2.68 8.33
CA PHE A 56 4.63 2.93 9.12
C PHE A 56 4.06 4.32 8.84
N GLU A 57 4.89 5.37 8.92
CA GLU A 57 4.48 6.75 8.68
C GLU A 57 3.99 6.96 7.25
N SER A 58 4.74 6.44 6.25
CA SER A 58 4.35 6.54 4.85
C SER A 58 3.01 5.87 4.58
N LEU A 59 2.79 4.66 5.12
CA LEU A 59 1.55 3.93 4.94
C LEU A 59 0.39 4.65 5.64
N SER A 60 0.62 5.15 6.86
CA SER A 60 -0.38 5.92 7.62
C SER A 60 -0.83 7.18 6.87
N ASN A 61 0.10 7.87 6.21
CA ASN A 61 -0.21 9.07 5.44
C ASN A 61 -1.01 8.71 4.19
N ILE A 62 -0.63 7.64 3.47
CA ILE A 62 -1.39 7.14 2.32
C ILE A 62 -2.80 6.73 2.73
N ALA A 63 -2.95 6.00 3.84
CA ALA A 63 -4.26 5.56 4.36
C ALA A 63 -5.17 6.74 4.73
N LYS A 64 -4.61 7.87 5.17
CA LYS A 64 -5.36 9.09 5.51
C LYS A 64 -5.74 9.95 4.31
N GLU A 65 -4.88 10.04 3.30
CA GLU A 65 -5.07 10.96 2.17
C GLU A 65 -5.75 10.33 0.95
N ILE A 66 -5.57 9.01 0.73
CA ILE A 66 -6.09 8.34 -0.47
C ILE A 66 -7.51 7.83 -0.21
N GLU A 67 -8.45 8.31 -1.03
CA GLU A 67 -9.86 7.94 -0.97
C GLU A 67 -10.26 7.09 -2.18
N GLY A 68 -11.07 6.05 -1.96
CA GLY A 68 -11.62 5.20 -3.03
C GLY A 68 -11.12 3.74 -2.96
N PRO A 69 -9.84 3.47 -3.30
CA PRO A 69 -9.29 2.12 -3.19
C PRO A 69 -9.18 1.68 -1.73
N ILE A 70 -9.22 0.38 -1.49
CA ILE A 70 -8.85 -0.20 -0.20
C ILE A 70 -7.35 -0.07 -0.04
N ILE A 71 -6.89 0.52 1.07
CA ILE A 71 -5.47 0.58 1.41
C ILE A 71 -5.11 -0.67 2.23
N ALA A 72 -4.10 -1.39 1.77
CA ALA A 72 -3.62 -2.62 2.40
C ALA A 72 -2.15 -2.47 2.85
N SER A 73 -1.83 -3.07 4.00
CA SER A 73 -0.46 -3.28 4.46
C SER A 73 -0.15 -4.77 4.44
N LEU A 74 1.05 -5.14 3.99
CA LEU A 74 1.60 -6.46 4.26
C LEU A 74 1.79 -6.64 5.76
N ALA A 75 1.60 -7.86 6.26
CA ALA A 75 1.97 -8.28 7.61
C ALA A 75 2.51 -9.71 7.57
N ARG A 76 3.56 -9.99 8.34
CA ARG A 76 3.93 -11.39 8.62
C ARG A 76 2.86 -12.01 9.52
N ALA A 77 2.84 -13.34 9.61
CA ALA A 77 1.97 -14.08 10.53
C ALA A 77 2.43 -13.97 12.00
N ALA A 78 2.52 -12.74 12.50
CA ALA A 78 2.89 -12.39 13.88
C ALA A 78 1.94 -11.31 14.40
N ALA A 79 1.46 -11.46 15.65
CA ALA A 79 0.44 -10.57 16.21
C ALA A 79 0.84 -9.08 16.15
N ASN A 80 2.09 -8.75 16.50
CA ASN A 80 2.57 -7.38 16.44
C ASN A 80 2.54 -6.79 15.02
N ASP A 81 2.85 -7.58 13.99
CA ASP A 81 2.82 -7.10 12.61
C ASP A 81 1.40 -6.80 12.13
N VAL A 82 0.44 -7.65 12.52
CA VAL A 82 -0.98 -7.42 12.27
C VAL A 82 -1.47 -6.17 12.99
N ASP A 83 -1.08 -5.98 14.25
CA ASP A 83 -1.42 -4.79 15.02
C ASP A 83 -0.83 -3.51 14.41
N GLN A 84 0.41 -3.55 13.90
CA GLN A 84 1.04 -2.42 13.22
C GLN A 84 0.32 -2.11 11.90
N ALA A 85 0.00 -3.13 11.10
CA ALA A 85 -0.77 -2.98 9.86
C ALA A 85 -2.17 -2.40 10.10
N ALA A 86 -2.82 -2.74 11.22
CA ALA A 86 -4.13 -2.21 11.57
C ALA A 86 -4.11 -0.79 12.15
N ARG A 87 -2.95 -0.32 12.64
CA ARG A 87 -2.77 1.00 13.25
C ARG A 87 -2.29 2.07 12.27
N ALA A 88 -1.59 1.65 11.22
CA ALA A 88 -1.17 2.52 10.13
C ALA A 88 -2.41 2.91 9.31
#